data_AF-A0A971V848-F1
#
_entry.id   AF-A0A971V848-F1
#
_cell.length_a   1.000
_cell.length_b   1.000
_cell.length_c   1.000
_cell.angle_alpha   90.00
_cell.angle_beta   90.00
_cell.angle_gamma   90.00
#
_symmetry.space_group_name_H-M   'P 1'
#
loop_
_entity.id
_entity.type
_entity.pdbx_description
1 polymer ?
#
loop_
_entity_poly.entity_id
_entity_poly.type
_entity_poly.pdbx_seq_one_letter_code
_entity_poly.pdbx_strand_id
1 'polypeptide(L)' 'MKITKLESIFVKPRWHFLKVYTDEGIVGLGEPIVEGKARTVA' A
#
# COMPACT_ATOMS: atom_id res chain seq x y z
N MET A 1 -4.76 9.40 16.64
CA MET A 1 -4.36 9.09 15.26
C MET A 1 -2.85 9.10 15.07
N LYS A 2 -2.24 7.91 15.07
CA LYS A 2 -0.85 7.64 14.68
C LYS A 2 -0.80 6.43 13.75
N ILE A 3 0.13 6.43 12.80
CA ILE A 3 0.38 5.26 11.94
C ILE A 3 1.21 4.24 12.73
N THR A 4 0.75 2.99 12.78
CA THR A 4 1.37 1.90 13.55
C THR A 4 2.06 0.87 12.67
N LYS A 5 1.58 0.66 11.45
CA LYS A 5 2.15 -0.32 10.51
C LYS A 5 1.93 0.13 9.07
N LEU A 6 2.88 -0.20 8.21
CA LEU A 6 2.78 -0.14 6.76
C LEU A 6 2.94 -1.55 6.20
N GLU A 7 2.10 -1.91 5.24
CA GLU A 7 2.16 -3.23 4.60
C GLU A 7 1.96 -3.10 3.09
N SER A 8 2.87 -3.73 2.36
CA SER A 8 3.01 -3.63 0.92
C SER A 8 2.54 -4.93 0.28
N ILE A 9 1.50 -4.87 -0.55
CA ILE A 9 0.88 -6.04 -1.16
C ILE A 9 0.98 -5.94 -2.67
N PHE A 10 1.84 -6.77 -3.26
CA PHE A 10 1.94 -6.89 -4.70
C PHE A 10 0.94 -7.92 -5.21
N VAL A 11 0.04 -7.50 -6.09
CA VAL A 11 -0.97 -8.36 -6.72
C VAL A 11 -0.64 -8.48 -8.20
N LYS A 12 -0.37 -9.70 -8.66
CA LYS A 12 -0.05 -9.97 -10.08
C LYS A 12 -1.25 -9.57 -10.97
N PRO A 13 -1.00 -9.07 -12.19
CA PRO A 13 0.32 -8.91 -12.82
C PRO A 13 1.04 -7.59 -12.48
N ARG A 14 0.31 -6.55 -12.08
CA ARG A 14 0.86 -5.18 -12.00
C ARG A 14 0.19 -4.28 -10.95
N TRP A 15 -0.54 -4.84 -10.00
CA TRP A 15 -1.15 -4.07 -8.93
C TRP A 15 -0.27 -4.10 -7.69
N HIS A 16 -0.31 -3.01 -6.93
CA HIS A 16 0.48 -2.83 -5.73
C HIS A 16 -0.34 -1.96 -4.80
N PHE A 17 -0.62 -2.48 -3.61
CA PHE A 17 -1.36 -1.79 -2.58
C PHE A 17 -0.48 -1.51 -1.37
N LEU A 18 -0.62 -0.32 -0.81
CA LEU A 18 -0.09 0.06 0.48
C LEU A 18 -1.23 0.11 1.49
N LYS A 19 -1.17 -0.75 2.50
CA LYS A 19 -2.04 -0.69 3.67
C LYS A 19 -1.36 0.12 4.77
N VAL A 20 -2.08 1.10 5.29
CA VAL A 20 -1.65 1.94 6.41
C VAL A 20 -2.56 1.64 7.59
N TYR A 21 -1.98 1.13 8.67
CA TYR A 21 -2.72 0.83 9.90
C TYR A 21 -2.53 1.97 10.90
N THR A 22 -3.59 2.33 11.62
CA THR A 22 -3.53 3.32 12.70
C THR A 22 -3.71 2.68 14.07
N ASP A 23 -3.33 3.42 15.12
CA ASP A 23 -3.57 3.07 16.53
C ASP A 23 -5.05 3.06 16.91
N GLU A 24 -5.89 3.70 16.11
CA GLU A 24 -7.35 3.75 16.26
C GLU A 24 -8.07 2.61 15.53
N GLY A 25 -7.34 1.65 14.95
CA GLY A 25 -7.90 0.50 14.25
C GLY A 25 -8.41 0.80 12.83
N ILE A 26 -8.15 2.00 12.32
CA ILE A 26 -8.48 2.38 10.94
C ILE A 26 -7.42 1.84 10.00
N VAL A 27 -7.86 1.32 8.84
CA VAL A 27 -6.96 0.84 7.79
C VAL A 27 -7.20 1.64 6.52
N GLY A 28 -6.19 2.39 6.11
CA GLY A 28 -6.15 3.07 4.82
C GLY A 28 -5.57 2.17 3.73
N LEU A 29 -6.08 2.31 2.51
CA LEU A 29 -5.56 1.66 1.30
C LEU A 29 -5.14 2.72 0.29
N GLY A 30 -3.92 2.60 -0.22
CA GLY A 30 -3.40 3.40 -1.33
C GLY A 30 -2.79 2.52 -2.42
N GLU A 31 -2.74 3.03 -3.65
CA GLU A 31 -2.10 2.35 -4.78
C GLU A 31 -0.82 3.12 -5.18
N PRO A 32 0.38 2.71 -4.74
CA PRO A 32 1.63 3.35 -5.11
C PRO A 32 2.15 2.86 -6.48
N ILE A 33 1.38 3.05 -7.55
CA ILE A 33 1.78 2.67 -8.91
C ILE A 33 1.84 3.89 -9.81
N VAL A 34 2.93 3.99 -10.59
CA VAL A 34 3.05 4.97 -11.68
C VAL A 34 2.99 4.22 -13.02
N GLU A 35 1.98 4.55 -13.83
CA GLU A 35 1.84 4.07 -15.22
C GLU A 35 1.97 2.53 -15.39
N GLY A 36 1.51 1.76 -14.42
CA GLY A 36 1.56 0.29 -14.44
C GLY A 36 2.92 -0.34 -14.13
N LYS A 37 3.94 0.45 -13.73
CA LYS A 37 5.30 -0.04 -13.40
C LYS A 37 5.44 -0.44 -11.93
N ALA A 38 4.59 -1.36 -11.46
CA ALA A 38 4.53 -1.72 -10.05
C ALA A 38 5.85 -2.26 -9.45
N ARG A 39 6.70 -2.96 -10.21
CA ARG A 39 7.98 -3.50 -9.69
C ARG A 39 9.13 -2.50 -9.63
N THR A 40 9.10 -1.47 -10.47
CA THR A 40 10.16 -0.47 -10.55
C THR A 40 9.97 0.63 -9.52
N VAL A 41 8.72 0.83 -9.09
CA VAL A 41 8.31 1.90 -8.16
C VAL A 41 8.17 1.40 -6.72
N ALA A 42 7.99 0.09 -6.53
CA ALA A 42 7.81 -0.56 -5.21
C ALA A 42 9.01 -0.47 -4.27
#